data_AF-A0A5K1AZG7-F1
#
_entry.id   AF-A0A5K1AZG7-F1
#
_cell.length_a   1.000
_cell.length_b   1.000
_cell.length_c   1.000
_cell.angle_alpha   90.00
_cell.angle_beta   90.00
_cell.angle_gamma   90.00
#
_symmetry.space_group_name_H-M   'P 1'
#
loop_
_entity.id
_entity.type
_entity.pdbx_description
1 polymer ?
#
loop_
_entity_poly.entity_id
_entity_poly.type
_entity_poly.pdbx_seq_one_letter_code
_entity_poly.pdbx_strand_id
1 'polypeptide(L)'
;VSTMPDQALQAFLDHGVVSRSIDSNVAEGESVYGDLEKLGIDWNEVGSQLEVEGVDSFMKSFDSLLNTLQDKANSLKLVTL
;
A
#
# COMPACT_ATOMS: atom_id res chain seq x y z
N VAL A 1 -1.62 -1.05 -14.95
CA VAL A 1 -2.38 0.12 -14.43
C VAL A 1 -1.68 0.58 -13.16
N SER A 2 -1.57 1.88 -12.91
CA SER A 2 -1.06 2.43 -11.66
C SER A 2 -2.19 3.17 -10.93
N THR A 3 -2.58 2.70 -9.75
CA THR A 3 -3.57 3.37 -8.89
C THR A 3 -2.82 4.32 -7.97
N MET A 4 -3.10 5.62 -8.10
CA MET A 4 -2.35 6.67 -7.41
C MET A 4 -3.27 7.46 -6.48
N PRO A 5 -2.84 7.81 -5.26
CA PRO A 5 -3.52 8.81 -4.45
C PRO A 5 -3.39 10.20 -5.11
N ASP A 6 -4.33 11.10 -4.81
CA ASP A 6 -4.40 12.43 -5.44
C ASP A 6 -3.09 13.22 -5.37
N GLN A 7 -2.36 13.11 -4.25
CA GLN A 7 -1.08 13.79 -4.10
C GLN A 7 -0.02 13.27 -5.08
N ALA A 8 0.06 11.95 -5.29
CA ALA A 8 0.99 11.36 -6.24
C ALA A 8 0.60 11.69 -7.67
N LEU A 9 -0.70 11.71 -7.98
CA LEU A 9 -1.20 12.15 -9.28
C LEU A 9 -0.86 13.62 -9.53
N GLN A 10 -1.04 14.49 -8.55
CA GLN A 10 -0.72 15.92 -8.67
C GLN A 10 0.78 16.15 -8.90
N ALA A 11 1.64 15.41 -8.19
CA ALA A 11 3.08 15.45 -8.42
C ALA A 11 3.45 14.98 -9.85
N PHE A 12 2.80 13.90 -10.32
CA PHE A 12 2.99 13.42 -11.67
C PHE A 12 2.51 14.43 -12.74
N LEU A 13 1.43 15.17 -12.49
CA LEU A 13 0.96 16.22 -13.39
C LEU A 13 1.90 17.43 -13.46
N ASP A 14 2.56 17.77 -12.35
CA ASP A 14 3.49 18.89 -12.27
C ASP A 14 4.83 18.58 -12.96
N HIS A 15 5.40 17.40 -12.71
CA HIS A 15 6.76 17.07 -13.17
C HIS A 15 6.98 15.58 -13.53
N GLY A 16 5.91 14.83 -13.80
CA GLY A 16 6.02 13.45 -14.28
C GLY A 16 6.52 13.38 -15.72
N VAL A 17 7.27 12.31 -16.05
CA VAL A 17 7.74 12.04 -17.40
C VAL A 17 7.07 10.77 -17.91
N VAL A 18 6.35 10.89 -19.03
CA VAL A 18 5.75 9.74 -19.71
C VAL A 18 6.81 9.04 -20.55
N SER A 19 7.11 7.80 -20.21
CA SER A 19 8.01 6.93 -20.98
C SER A 19 7.63 5.46 -20.78
N ARG A 20 8.08 4.59 -21.71
CA ARG A 20 7.96 3.14 -21.52
C ARG A 20 9.16 2.67 -20.68
N SER A 21 8.98 2.67 -19.36
CA SER A 21 10.04 2.30 -18.41
C SER A 21 9.91 0.89 -17.83
N ILE A 22 8.75 0.24 -17.98
CA ILE A 22 8.44 -1.03 -17.29
C ILE A 22 9.41 -2.18 -17.63
N ASP A 23 9.94 -2.16 -18.85
CA ASP A 23 10.89 -3.14 -19.38
C ASP A 23 12.27 -2.51 -19.67
N SER A 24 12.50 -1.28 -19.21
CA SER A 24 13.81 -0.66 -19.21
C SER A 24 14.63 -1.16 -18.02
N ASN A 25 15.96 -1.24 -18.18
CA ASN A 25 16.92 -1.53 -17.12
C ASN A 25 16.66 -2.78 -16.26
N VAL A 26 16.06 -3.83 -16.83
CA VAL A 26 15.75 -5.08 -16.08
C VAL A 26 16.98 -5.66 -15.38
N ALA A 27 18.14 -5.68 -16.05
CA ALA A 27 19.38 -6.19 -15.48
C ALA A 27 19.88 -5.38 -14.27
N GLU A 28 19.62 -4.07 -14.24
CA GLU A 28 19.92 -3.23 -13.08
C GLU A 28 19.01 -3.62 -11.91
N GLY A 29 17.71 -3.83 -12.18
CA GLY A 29 16.76 -4.37 -11.20
C GLY A 29 17.25 -5.68 -10.59
N GLU A 30 17.62 -6.66 -11.42
CA GLU A 30 18.18 -7.94 -10.96
C GLU A 30 19.45 -7.78 -10.10
N SER A 31 20.34 -6.84 -10.46
CA SER A 31 21.53 -6.54 -9.67
C SER A 31 21.18 -6.03 -8.27
N VAL A 32 20.16 -5.18 -8.15
CA VAL A 32 19.69 -4.67 -6.85
C VAL A 32 19.20 -5.81 -5.96
N TYR A 33 18.47 -6.79 -6.51
CA TYR A 33 18.06 -7.98 -5.75
C TYR A 33 19.27 -8.75 -5.23
N GLY A 34 20.26 -9.03 -6.09
CA GLY A 34 21.46 -9.75 -5.70
C GLY A 34 22.35 -9.00 -4.70
N ASP A 35 22.40 -7.67 -4.77
CA ASP A 35 23.17 -6.87 -3.81
C ASP A 35 22.52 -6.86 -2.42
N LEU A 36 21.18 -6.87 -2.36
CA LEU A 36 20.46 -7.01 -1.09
C LEU A 36 20.66 -8.40 -0.46
N GLU A 37 20.69 -9.47 -1.26
CA GLU A 37 21.02 -10.82 -0.79
C GLU A 37 22.45 -10.91 -0.24
N LYS A 38 23.44 -10.26 -0.87
CA LYS A 38 24.83 -10.19 -0.34
C LYS A 38 24.91 -9.50 1.02
N LEU A 39 23.98 -8.60 1.32
CA LEU A 39 23.85 -7.96 2.63
C LEU A 39 23.10 -8.83 3.65
N GLY A 40 22.66 -10.03 3.25
CA GLY A 40 21.94 -10.98 4.09
C GLY A 40 20.43 -10.72 4.18
N ILE A 41 19.86 -9.95 3.26
CA ILE A 41 18.42 -9.70 3.20
C ILE A 41 17.76 -10.82 2.38
N ASP A 42 16.87 -11.60 3.01
CA ASP A 42 16.07 -12.61 2.33
C ASP A 42 14.76 -11.99 1.80
N TRP A 43 14.64 -11.95 0.48
CA TRP A 43 13.46 -11.43 -0.21
C TRP A 43 12.18 -12.21 0.08
N ASN A 44 12.27 -13.52 0.31
CA ASN A 44 11.10 -14.33 0.63
C ASN A 44 10.60 -14.03 2.05
N GLU A 45 11.51 -13.79 2.99
CA GLU A 45 11.18 -13.37 4.33
C GLU A 45 10.50 -12.00 4.31
N VAL A 46 11.09 -11.02 3.62
CA VAL A 46 10.51 -9.67 3.46
C VAL A 46 9.12 -9.74 2.83
N GLY A 47 8.95 -10.52 1.76
CA GLY A 47 7.65 -10.70 1.12
C GLY A 47 6.60 -11.30 2.04
N SER A 48 6.97 -12.35 2.78
CA SER A 48 6.08 -13.01 3.75
C SER A 48 5.69 -12.07 4.89
N GLN A 49 6.64 -11.28 5.39
CA GLN A 49 6.37 -10.28 6.43
C GLN A 49 5.38 -9.21 5.94
N LEU A 50 5.63 -8.63 4.76
CA LEU A 50 4.77 -7.59 4.18
C LEU A 50 3.35 -8.11 3.89
N GLU A 51 3.19 -9.38 3.51
CA GLU A 51 1.88 -10.00 3.33
C GLU A 51 1.10 -10.07 4.64
N VAL A 52 1.72 -10.58 5.71
CA VAL A 52 1.10 -10.67 7.05
C VAL A 52 0.70 -9.28 7.54
N GLU A 53 1.63 -8.32 7.48
CA GLU A 53 1.37 -6.94 7.90
C GLU A 53 0.26 -6.27 7.07
N GLY A 54 0.21 -6.58 5.76
CA GLY A 54 -0.83 -6.13 4.86
C GLY A 54 -2.21 -6.64 5.28
N VAL A 55 -2.36 -7.95 5.49
CA VAL A 55 -3.63 -8.55 5.93
C VAL A 55 -4.08 -7.96 7.27
N ASP A 56 -3.16 -7.85 8.23
CA ASP A 56 -3.44 -7.27 9.55
C ASP A 56 -3.93 -5.82 9.45
N SER A 57 -3.32 -5.02 8.58
CA SER A 57 -3.72 -3.62 8.35
C SER A 57 -5.12 -3.51 7.75
N PHE A 58 -5.46 -4.39 6.82
CA PHE A 58 -6.80 -4.46 6.22
C PHE A 58 -7.85 -4.88 7.26
N MET A 59 -7.55 -5.89 8.09
CA MET A 59 -8.44 -6.31 9.18
C MET A 59 -8.72 -5.17 10.16
N LYS A 60 -7.67 -4.48 10.64
CA LYS A 60 -7.80 -3.33 11.54
C LYS A 60 -8.64 -2.20 10.94
N SER A 61 -8.43 -1.91 9.65
CA SER A 61 -9.20 -0.89 8.93
C SER A 61 -10.69 -1.27 8.84
N PHE A 62 -10.98 -2.56 8.64
CA PHE A 62 -12.34 -3.08 8.61
C PHE A 62 -13.03 -3.01 9.99
N ASP A 63 -12.35 -3.42 11.06
CA ASP A 63 -12.87 -3.31 12.42
C ASP A 63 -13.15 -1.84 12.79
N SER A 64 -12.27 -0.92 12.40
CA SER A 64 -12.47 0.52 12.58
C SER A 64 -13.71 1.03 11.83
N LEU A 65 -13.98 0.52 10.63
CA LEU A 65 -15.18 0.84 9.87
C LEU A 65 -16.44 0.35 10.61
N LEU A 66 -16.44 -0.89 11.09
CA LEU A 66 -17.58 -1.45 11.84
C LEU A 66 -17.87 -0.66 13.11
N ASN A 67 -16.84 -0.30 13.87
CA ASN A 67 -16.99 0.53 15.07
C ASN A 67 -17.60 1.90 14.73
N THR A 68 -17.10 2.55 13.67
CA THR A 68 -17.63 3.85 13.22
C THR A 68 -19.11 3.76 12.84
N LEU A 69 -19.51 2.68 12.16
CA LEU A 69 -20.91 2.44 11.80
C LEU A 69 -21.77 2.19 13.03
N GLN A 70 -21.27 1.42 14.01
CA GLN A 70 -21.96 1.13 15.26
C GLN A 70 -22.19 2.41 16.08
N ASP A 71 -21.17 3.27 16.18
CA ASP A 71 -21.26 4.57 16.86
C ASP A 71 -22.30 5.47 16.20
N LYS A 72 -22.28 5.53 14.86
CA LYS A 72 -23.28 6.28 14.11
C LYS A 72 -24.69 5.75 14.35
N ALA A 73 -24.89 4.43 14.33
CA ALA A 73 -26.19 3.81 14.59
C ALA A 73 -26.70 4.12 16.01
N ASN A 74 -25.82 4.07 17.02
CA ASN A 74 -26.16 4.40 18.40
C ASN A 74 -26.58 5.87 18.56
N SER A 75 -25.86 6.79 17.91
CA SER A 75 -26.20 8.23 17.94
C SER A 75 -27.60 8.52 17.38
N LEU A 76 -28.02 7.79 16.33
CA LEU A 76 -29.33 7.99 15.71
C LEU A 76 -30.47 7.45 16.58
N LYS A 77 -30.24 6.35 17.30
CA LYS A 77 -31.22 5.82 18.27
C LYS A 77 -31.49 6.78 19.42
N LEU A 78 -30.47 7.47 19.92
CA LEU A 78 -30.58 8.43 21.02
C LEU A 78 -31.33 9.72 20.64
N VAL A 79 -31.28 10.14 19.37
CA VAL A 79 -31.97 11.35 18.87
C VAL A 79 -33.48 11.11 18.64
N THR A 80 -33.92 9.85 18.60
CA THR A 80 -35.31 9.47 18.30
C THR A 80 -36.15 9.21 19.56
N LEU A 81 -35.56 9.34 20.76
CA LEU A 81 -36.22 9.23 22.07
C LEU A 81 -36.38 10.63 22.70
#